data_AF-A0A942KML7-F1
#
_entry.id   AF-A0A942KML7-F1
#
_cell.length_a   1.000
_cell.length_b   1.000
_cell.length_c   1.000
_cell.angle_alpha   90.00
_cell.angle_beta   90.00
_cell.angle_gamma   90.00
#
_symmetry.space_group_name_H-M   'P 1'
#
loop_
_entity.id
_entity.type
_entity.pdbx_description
1 polymer ?
#
loop_
_entity_poly.entity_id
_entity_poly.type
_entity_poly.pdbx_seq_one_letter_code
_entity_poly.pdbx_strand_id
1 'polypeptide(L)'
;MRIVLDTSELVSGLLSPFGPPGETAAPQPLAARLPDPDDEPFLGVALACGANCLVTGNLAHFSPESCCDVSVVSPAGSVERFRSGDHRETPNPRIYRDRPRRRDSNE
;
A
#
# COMPACT_ATOMS: atom_id res chain seq x y z
N MET A 1 23.65 17.37 -3.80
CA MET A 1 23.70 16.56 -5.04
C MET A 1 22.28 16.13 -5.39
N ARG A 2 21.85 16.20 -6.65
CA ARG A 2 20.53 15.73 -7.12
C ARG A 2 20.75 14.57 -8.08
N ILE A 3 20.22 13.40 -7.76
CA ILE A 3 20.34 12.16 -8.56
C ILE A 3 18.92 11.69 -8.89
N VAL A 4 18.70 11.26 -10.13
CA VAL A 4 17.44 10.64 -10.58
C VAL A 4 17.69 9.15 -10.76
N LEU A 5 16.86 8.34 -10.12
CA LEU A 5 16.86 6.88 -10.23
C LEU A 5 15.49 6.49 -10.79
N ASP A 6 15.44 5.98 -12.02
CA ASP A 6 14.21 5.57 -12.71
C ASP A 6 14.06 4.04 -12.81
N THR A 7 15.12 3.31 -12.46
CA THR A 7 15.13 1.85 -12.51
C THR A 7 14.46 1.29 -11.25
N SER A 8 13.43 0.46 -11.44
CA SER A 8 12.69 -0.18 -10.34
C SER A 8 13.59 -0.89 -9.34
N GLU A 9 14.64 -1.56 -9.82
CA GLU A 9 15.62 -2.27 -8.98
C GLU A 9 16.44 -1.32 -8.10
N LEU A 10 16.88 -0.17 -8.62
CA LEU A 10 17.65 0.81 -7.84
C LEU A 10 16.75 1.54 -6.83
N VAL A 11 15.52 1.88 -7.23
CA VAL A 11 14.52 2.47 -6.32
C VAL A 11 14.18 1.49 -5.21
N SER A 12 13.98 0.23 -5.54
CA SER A 12 13.74 -0.83 -4.57
C SER A 12 14.91 -0.98 -3.59
N GLY A 13 16.14 -1.07 -4.07
CA GLY A 13 17.33 -1.15 -3.22
C GLY A 13 17.52 0.08 -2.32
N LEU A 14 17.02 1.25 -2.74
CA LEU A 14 16.99 2.45 -1.89
C LEU A 14 15.93 2.35 -0.78
N LEU A 15 14.76 1.78 -1.09
CA LEU A 15 13.65 1.64 -0.15
C LEU A 15 13.86 0.47 0.84
N SER A 16 14.44 -0.63 0.37
CA SER A 16 14.71 -1.84 1.17
C SER A 16 16.08 -2.44 0.81
N PRO A 17 17.19 -1.90 1.35
CA PRO A 17 18.55 -2.30 0.96
C PRO A 17 18.89 -3.78 1.15
N PHE A 18 18.19 -4.44 2.08
CA PHE A 18 18.42 -5.83 2.44
C PHE A 18 17.14 -6.68 2.36
N GLY A 19 16.07 -6.16 1.76
CA GLY A 19 14.77 -6.81 1.67
C GLY A 19 14.37 -7.16 0.23
N PRO A 20 13.25 -7.88 0.07
CA PRO A 20 12.70 -8.13 -1.26
C PRO A 20 12.24 -6.83 -1.91
N PRO A 21 12.22 -6.76 -3.25
CA PRO A 21 11.83 -5.53 -3.95
C PRO A 21 10.33 -5.20 -3.86
N GLY A 22 9.54 -6.17 -3.43
CA GLY A 22 8.12 -6.06 -3.15
C GLY A 22 7.57 -7.40 -2.67
N GLU A 23 6.25 -7.45 -2.47
CA GLU A 23 5.52 -8.65 -2.09
C GLU A 23 4.37 -8.88 -3.08
N THR A 24 4.14 -10.14 -3.47
CA THR A 24 2.97 -10.52 -4.27
C THR A 24 1.79 -10.79 -3.35
N ALA A 25 0.70 -10.06 -3.54
CA ALA A 25 -0.53 -10.23 -2.78
C ALA A 25 -1.75 -10.24 -3.70
N ALA A 26 -2.76 -11.03 -3.32
CA ALA A 26 -4.09 -10.91 -3.89
C ALA A 26 -4.84 -9.77 -3.20
N PRO A 27 -5.65 -8.99 -3.93
CA PRO A 27 -6.49 -7.96 -3.31
C PRO A 27 -7.53 -8.60 -2.39
N GLN A 28 -7.80 -7.96 -1.25
CA GLN A 28 -9.00 -8.29 -0.46
C GLN A 28 -10.22 -7.53 -1.01
N PRO A 29 -11.45 -8.09 -0.89
CA PRO A 29 -12.67 -7.38 -1.23
C PRO A 29 -12.85 -6.10 -0.40
N LEU A 30 -13.31 -5.02 -1.05
CA LEU A 30 -13.62 -3.76 -0.37
C LEU A 30 -15.01 -3.80 0.27
N ALA A 31 -15.17 -3.11 1.40
CA ALA A 31 -16.45 -2.97 2.09
C ALA A 31 -17.46 -2.12 1.29
N ALA A 32 -16.96 -1.21 0.44
CA ALA A 32 -17.75 -0.38 -0.45
C ALA A 32 -17.01 -0.22 -1.79
N ARG A 33 -17.78 -0.01 -2.86
CA ARG A 33 -17.24 0.28 -4.20
C ARG A 33 -16.53 1.64 -4.21
N LEU A 34 -15.47 1.75 -4.99
CA LEU A 34 -14.83 3.04 -5.27
C LEU A 34 -15.60 3.81 -6.35
N PRO A 35 -15.42 5.15 -6.43
CA PRO A 35 -15.88 5.94 -7.58
C PRO A 35 -15.43 5.37 -8.93
N ASP A 36 -14.21 4.83 -8.99
CA ASP A 36 -13.67 4.11 -10.15
C ASP A 36 -13.42 2.63 -9.77
N PRO A 37 -14.19 1.67 -10.35
CA PRO A 37 -14.00 0.25 -10.08
C PRO A 37 -12.62 -0.30 -10.47
N ASP A 38 -11.94 0.32 -11.44
CA ASP A 38 -10.61 -0.12 -11.89
C ASP A 38 -9.53 0.16 -10.83
N ASP A 39 -9.82 1.02 -9.84
CA ASP A 39 -8.92 1.34 -8.74
C ASP A 39 -9.06 0.41 -7.53
N GLU A 40 -10.13 -0.39 -7.45
CA GLU A 40 -10.40 -1.28 -6.32
C GLU A 40 -9.28 -2.30 -6.03
N PRO A 41 -8.64 -2.93 -7.04
CA PRO A 41 -7.55 -3.87 -6.80
C PRO A 41 -6.34 -3.24 -6.09
N PHE A 42 -6.04 -1.96 -6.36
CA PHE A 42 -4.89 -1.28 -5.73
C PHE A 42 -5.13 -1.04 -4.25
N LEU A 43 -6.33 -0.55 -3.89
CA LEU A 43 -6.70 -0.39 -2.49
C LEU A 43 -6.83 -1.74 -1.78
N GLY A 44 -7.39 -2.74 -2.45
CA GLY A 44 -7.52 -4.11 -1.92
C GLY A 44 -6.17 -4.75 -1.58
N VAL A 45 -5.14 -4.55 -2.42
CA VAL A 45 -3.77 -5.00 -2.13
C VAL A 45 -3.18 -4.23 -0.95
N ALA A 46 -3.32 -2.90 -0.93
CA ALA A 46 -2.80 -2.08 0.17
C ALA A 46 -3.36 -2.51 1.53
N LEU A 47 -4.67 -2.75 1.60
CA LEU A 47 -5.33 -3.26 2.80
C LEU A 47 -4.88 -4.68 3.12
N ALA A 48 -4.75 -5.57 2.13
CA ALA A 48 -4.34 -6.97 2.34
C ALA A 48 -2.93 -7.07 2.92
N CYS A 49 -2.02 -6.20 2.47
CA CYS A 49 -0.65 -6.11 2.97
C CYS A 49 -0.51 -5.32 4.29
N GLY A 50 -1.59 -4.67 4.76
CA GLY A 50 -1.51 -3.74 5.89
C GLY A 50 -0.58 -2.56 5.63
N ALA A 51 -0.54 -2.08 4.39
CA ALA A 51 0.29 -0.95 3.98
C ALA A 51 -0.18 0.33 4.70
N ASN A 52 0.76 1.17 5.18
CA ASN A 52 0.39 2.44 5.81
C ASN A 52 -0.11 3.48 4.80
N CYS A 53 0.29 3.37 3.53
CA CYS A 53 -0.13 4.28 2.49
C CYS A 53 -0.21 3.63 1.11
N LEU A 54 -1.08 4.19 0.28
CA LEU A 54 -1.16 3.94 -1.15
C LEU A 54 -0.71 5.21 -1.88
N VAL A 55 0.33 5.10 -2.71
CA VAL A 55 0.89 6.24 -3.45
C VAL A 55 0.28 6.27 -4.86
N THR A 56 -0.45 7.33 -5.21
CA THR A 56 -1.15 7.44 -6.50
C THR A 56 -1.28 8.89 -6.97
N GLY A 57 -1.32 9.10 -8.29
CA GLY A 57 -1.70 10.37 -8.91
C GLY A 57 -3.21 10.61 -8.96
N ASN A 58 -4.01 9.55 -8.79
CA ASN A 58 -5.46 9.58 -8.97
C ASN A 58 -6.21 9.73 -7.65
N LEU A 59 -5.81 10.69 -6.81
CA LEU A 59 -6.33 10.83 -5.44
C LEU A 59 -7.88 10.89 -5.36
N ALA A 60 -8.51 11.54 -6.34
CA ALA A 60 -9.96 11.71 -6.38
C ALA A 60 -10.73 10.40 -6.56
N HIS A 61 -10.08 9.33 -7.04
CA HIS A 61 -10.70 8.03 -7.24
C HIS A 61 -10.83 7.22 -5.93
N PHE A 62 -10.23 7.70 -4.84
CA PHE A 62 -10.22 7.01 -3.55
C PHE A 62 -11.00 7.82 -2.52
N SER A 63 -12.21 7.36 -2.19
CA SER A 63 -13.01 7.97 -1.13
C SER A 63 -12.40 7.66 0.25
N PRO A 64 -12.27 8.66 1.15
CA PRO A 64 -11.69 8.44 2.49
C PRO A 64 -12.41 7.36 3.29
N GLU A 65 -13.73 7.22 3.09
CA GLU A 65 -14.57 6.25 3.77
C GLU A 65 -14.19 4.80 3.45
N SER A 66 -13.72 4.54 2.23
CA SER A 66 -13.31 3.20 1.77
C SER A 66 -11.86 2.87 2.13
N CYS A 67 -11.04 3.87 2.49
CA CYS A 67 -9.59 3.71 2.65
C CYS A 67 -9.15 3.17 4.02
N CYS A 68 -10.06 3.09 5.00
CA CYS A 68 -9.78 2.60 6.36
C CYS A 68 -8.46 3.16 6.93
N ASP A 69 -7.50 2.29 7.23
CA ASP A 69 -6.19 2.65 7.81
C ASP A 69 -5.12 3.00 6.77
N VAL A 70 -5.43 2.90 5.47
CA VAL A 70 -4.51 3.18 4.37
C VAL A 70 -4.61 4.65 4.00
N SER A 71 -3.53 5.40 4.19
CA SER A 71 -3.47 6.79 3.73
C SER A 71 -3.20 6.86 2.22
N VAL A 72 -4.12 7.44 1.45
CA VAL A 72 -3.88 7.69 0.02
C VAL A 72 -3.12 9.01 -0.14
N VAL A 73 -1.96 8.96 -0.80
CA VAL A 73 -1.04 10.11 -0.93
C VAL A 73 -0.54 10.27 -2.36
N SER A 74 -0.17 11.50 -2.72
CA SER A 74 0.53 11.76 -3.99
C SER A 74 1.98 11.28 -3.93
N PRO A 75 2.64 11.03 -5.08
CA PRO A 75 4.07 10.74 -5.10
C PRO A 75 4.92 11.80 -4.39
N ALA A 76 4.60 13.08 -4.59
CA ALA A 76 5.30 14.18 -3.91
C ALA A 76 5.07 14.15 -2.39
N GLY A 77 3.83 13.92 -1.94
CA GLY A 77 3.50 13.81 -0.53
C GLY A 77 4.16 12.61 0.15
N SER A 78 4.30 11.47 -0.55
CA SER A 78 5.01 10.29 -0.06
C SER A 78 6.50 10.59 0.19
N VAL A 79 7.16 11.24 -0.77
CA VAL A 79 8.56 11.65 -0.63
C VAL A 79 8.74 12.64 0.52
N GLU A 80 7.81 13.57 0.72
CA GLU A 80 7.84 14.50 1.85
C GLU A 80 7.73 13.78 3.21
N ARG A 81 6.79 12.84 3.34
CA ARG A 81 6.67 12.01 4.56
C ARG A 81 7.92 11.21 4.85
N PHE A 82 8.50 10.59 3.81
CA PHE A 82 9.73 9.83 3.94
C PHE A 82 10.89 10.70 4.47
N ARG A 83 11.01 11.93 3.97
CA ARG A 83 12.06 12.88 4.40
C ARG A 83 11.86 13.39 5.83
N SER A 84 10.62 13.54 6.27
CA SER A 84 10.30 13.97 7.63
C SER A 84 10.47 12.86 8.68
N GLY A 85 10.74 11.63 8.26
CA GLY A 85 10.84 10.47 9.17
C GLY A 85 9.49 9.96 9.67
N ASP A 86 8.37 10.52 9.20
CA ASP A 86 7.01 10.11 9.54
C ASP A 86 6.59 8.89 8.70
N HIS A 87 7.32 7.80 8.89
CA HIS A 87 6.98 6.47 8.41
C HIS A 87 6.75 5.62 9.64
N ARG A 88 5.51 5.19 9.86
CA ARG A 88 5.24 4.15 10.87
C ARG A 88 5.92 2.88 10.37
N GLU A 89 6.74 2.23 11.20
CA GLU A 89 7.23 0.89 10.88
C GLU A 89 6.01 -0.02 10.63
N THR A 90 5.95 -0.64 9.46
CA THR A 90 4.97 -1.70 9.22
C THR A 90 5.29 -2.88 10.14
N PRO A 91 4.28 -3.49 10.79
CA PRO A 91 4.49 -4.75 11.48
C PRO A 91 5.06 -5.77 10.48
N ASN A 92 6.08 -6.52 10.91
CA ASN A 92 6.81 -7.49 10.10
C ASN A 92 5.85 -8.35 9.24
N PRO A 93 6.03 -8.42 7.90
CA PRO A 93 5.12 -9.13 7.00
C PRO A 93 4.97 -10.63 7.31
N ARG A 94 5.91 -11.21 8.06
CA ARG A 94 5.80 -12.60 8.57
C ARG A 94 4.55 -12.84 9.40
N ILE A 95 3.96 -11.81 10.03
CA ILE A 95 2.74 -11.95 10.85
C ILE A 95 1.47 -12.09 9.99
N TYR A 96 1.46 -11.61 8.73
CA TYR A 96 0.26 -11.66 7.89
C TYR A 96 -0.01 -13.05 7.28
N ARG A 97 1.00 -13.92 7.18
CA ARG A 97 0.79 -15.31 6.73
C ARG A 97 -0.02 -16.17 7.70
N ASP A 98 -0.04 -15.80 8.99
CA ASP A 98 -0.65 -16.60 10.06
C ASP A 98 -2.06 -16.12 10.49
N ARG A 99 -2.65 -15.14 9.80
CA ARG A 99 -4.07 -14.84 10.06
C ARG A 99 -4.92 -16.03 9.59
N PRO A 100 -5.74 -16.65 10.47
CA PRO A 100 -6.63 -17.71 10.06
C PRO A 100 -7.57 -17.13 9.00
N ARG A 101 -7.63 -17.77 7.83
CA ARG A 101 -8.69 -17.52 6.85
C ARG A 101 -10.01 -17.59 7.61
N ARG A 102 -10.70 -16.46 7.75
CA ARG A 102 -12.05 -16.47 8.33
C ARG A 102 -12.84 -17.45 7.46
N ARG A 103 -13.30 -18.54 8.07
CA ARG A 103 -14.29 -19.40 7.43
C ARG A 103 -15.49 -18.51 7.18
N ASP A 104 -15.86 -18.37 5.92
CA ASP A 104 -17.18 -17.91 5.55
C ASP A 104 -18.16 -18.94 6.10
N SER A 105 -18.73 -18.64 7.27
CA SER A 105 -19.93 -19.29 7.75
C SER A 105 -21.07 -18.77 6.90
N ASN A 106 -21.42 -19.61 5.92
CA ASN A 106 -22.66 -19.61 5.17
C ASN A 106 -23.86 -19.66 6.13
N GLU A 107 -24.75 -18.67 6.03
CA GLU A 107 -26.18 -18.80 6.36
C GLU A 107 -26.99 -17.86 5.47
#